data_AF-A0A1D6G9W0-F1
#
_entry.id   AF-A0A1D6G9W0-F1
#
_cell.length_a   1.000
_cell.length_b   1.000
_cell.length_c   1.000
_cell.angle_alpha   90.00
_cell.angle_beta   90.00
_cell.angle_gamma   90.00
#
_symmetry.space_group_name_H-M   'P 1'
#
loop_
_entity.id
_entity.type
_entity.pdbx_description
1 polymer ?
#
loop_
_entity_poly.entity_id
_entity_poly.type
_entity_poly.pdbx_seq_one_letter_code
_entity_poly.pdbx_strand_id
1 'polypeptide(L)'
;MARLFLACMLVLLLGIATAARTTADDPPAGDCDQDLQDLMSSCQQYVHFPADPKIPPSPACCSVVQRVNIPCLCSKVTPTVEALICMDKVVYVASYCKRPLQPGSTCGTMFAIGSHADGDCENDLQSLISDCKTYVMFPANPKVPPSDACCGVIKKANVSCLCSKVTKETEKVVCMEKVVYVAEQCKRPFEHGFQCGSYKVPAN
;
A
#
# COMPACT_ATOMS: atom_id res chain seq x y z
N MET A 1 -42.81 61.39 23.67
CA MET A 1 -42.04 60.70 24.73
C MET A 1 -42.78 59.40 24.99
N ALA A 2 -42.43 58.19 24.55
CA ALA A 2 -41.29 57.62 23.85
C ALA A 2 -41.77 57.18 22.45
N ARG A 3 -41.60 57.97 21.39
CA ARG A 3 -40.33 58.08 20.65
C ARG A 3 -39.67 56.71 20.48
N LEU A 4 -39.57 56.31 19.21
CA LEU A 4 -38.34 55.84 18.59
C LEU A 4 -37.72 54.51 19.09
N PHE A 5 -38.15 53.95 20.21
CA PHE A 5 -37.53 52.73 20.75
C PHE A 5 -38.17 51.44 20.24
N LEU A 6 -39.46 51.43 19.87
CA LEU A 6 -40.07 50.21 19.33
C LEU A 6 -39.81 50.00 17.84
N ALA A 7 -39.47 51.06 17.11
CA ALA A 7 -39.17 51.00 15.68
C ALA A 7 -37.75 50.45 15.38
N CYS A 8 -36.91 50.25 16.40
CA CYS A 8 -35.53 49.76 16.24
C CYS A 8 -35.38 48.25 16.55
N MET A 9 -36.34 47.62 17.23
CA MET A 9 -36.24 46.21 17.66
C MET A 9 -36.89 45.19 16.72
N LEU A 10 -37.66 45.63 15.71
CA LEU A 10 -38.31 44.71 14.76
C LEU A 10 -37.65 44.66 13.37
N VAL A 11 -36.62 45.48 13.12
CA VAL A 11 -35.88 45.51 11.85
C VAL A 11 -34.62 44.63 11.89
N LEU A 12 -34.37 43.93 13.00
CA LEU A 12 -33.10 43.23 13.27
C LEU A 12 -33.11 41.71 13.06
N LEU A 13 -34.15 41.12 12.45
CA LEU A 13 -34.24 39.65 12.35
C LEU A 13 -34.40 39.04 10.95
N LEU A 14 -34.34 39.80 9.85
CA LEU A 14 -34.32 39.19 8.52
C LEU A 14 -33.26 39.80 7.62
N GLY A 15 -32.23 39.00 7.31
CA GLY A 15 -31.45 39.17 6.08
C GLY A 15 -29.94 39.30 6.23
N ILE A 16 -29.25 38.45 7.00
CA ILE A 16 -27.85 38.16 6.69
C ILE A 16 -27.81 37.06 5.64
N ALA A 17 -27.59 37.48 4.39
CA ALA A 17 -27.14 36.62 3.31
C ALA A 17 -25.78 36.03 3.71
N THR A 18 -25.76 34.78 4.13
CA THR A 18 -24.53 33.99 4.11
C THR A 18 -24.37 33.43 2.70
N ALA A 19 -23.53 34.10 1.91
CA ALA A 19 -22.85 33.43 0.82
C ALA A 19 -22.08 32.25 1.44
N ALA A 20 -22.64 31.04 1.32
CA ALA A 20 -21.91 29.82 1.59
C ALA A 20 -20.71 29.81 0.65
N ARG A 21 -19.54 30.15 1.21
CA ARG A 21 -18.27 29.83 0.57
C ARG A 21 -18.27 28.32 0.43
N THR A 22 -18.18 27.86 -0.81
CA THR A 22 -17.77 26.51 -1.16
C THR A 22 -16.42 26.24 -0.50
N THR A 23 -16.42 25.65 0.69
CA THR A 23 -15.40 24.67 1.00
C THR A 23 -15.70 23.49 0.09
N ALA A 24 -14.73 23.11 -0.72
CA ALA A 24 -14.70 21.80 -1.34
C ALA A 24 -14.52 20.79 -0.19
N ASP A 25 -15.60 20.58 0.57
CA ASP A 25 -15.73 19.44 1.45
C ASP A 25 -16.09 18.28 0.53
N ASP A 26 -15.14 17.35 0.38
CA ASP A 26 -15.41 16.01 -0.12
C ASP A 26 -16.69 15.50 0.57
N PRO A 27 -17.69 15.01 -0.19
CA PRO A 27 -18.90 14.49 0.41
C PRO A 27 -18.51 13.40 1.42
N PRO A 28 -19.20 13.31 2.58
CA PRO A 28 -18.95 12.22 3.52
C PRO A 28 -19.04 10.92 2.73
N ALA A 29 -17.94 10.15 2.72
CA ALA A 29 -17.92 8.83 2.11
C ALA A 29 -19.15 8.09 2.66
N GLY A 30 -20.15 7.88 1.80
CA GLY A 30 -21.42 7.28 2.21
C GLY A 30 -21.17 5.93 2.87
N ASP A 31 -22.08 5.47 3.72
CA ASP A 31 -21.93 4.17 4.35
C ASP A 31 -21.95 3.04 3.29
N CYS A 32 -20.87 2.25 3.23
CA CYS A 32 -20.72 1.08 2.35
C CYS A 32 -20.50 -0.21 3.15
N ASP A 33 -20.97 -0.26 4.40
CA ASP A 33 -20.84 -1.45 5.24
C ASP A 33 -21.51 -2.68 4.61
N GLN A 34 -22.62 -2.49 3.88
CA GLN A 34 -23.24 -3.58 3.12
C GLN A 34 -22.35 -4.07 1.96
N ASP A 35 -21.70 -3.16 1.22
CA ASP A 35 -20.76 -3.54 0.17
C ASP A 35 -19.57 -4.32 0.75
N LEU A 36 -19.11 -3.93 1.93
CA LEU A 36 -18.02 -4.61 2.64
C LEU A 36 -18.44 -6.02 3.04
N GLN A 37 -19.64 -6.17 3.61
CA GLN A 37 -20.21 -7.44 4.01
C GLN A 37 -20.42 -8.39 2.80
N ASP A 38 -20.88 -7.85 1.68
CA ASP A 38 -21.05 -8.59 0.43
C ASP A 38 -19.70 -9.06 -0.13
N LEU A 39 -18.67 -8.19 -0.08
CA LEU A 39 -17.33 -8.53 -0.54
C LEU A 39 -16.70 -9.62 0.34
N MET A 40 -16.84 -9.52 1.66
CA MET A 40 -16.37 -10.54 2.60
C MET A 40 -17.07 -11.88 2.34
N SER A 41 -18.40 -11.89 2.24
CA SER A 41 -19.14 -13.14 2.04
C SER A 41 -18.85 -13.81 0.69
N SER A 42 -18.65 -13.03 -0.37
CA SER A 42 -18.57 -13.58 -1.73
C SER A 42 -17.14 -13.72 -2.26
N CYS A 43 -16.20 -12.88 -1.81
CA CYS A 43 -14.87 -12.75 -2.40
C CYS A 43 -13.69 -13.10 -1.49
N GLN A 44 -13.91 -13.23 -0.17
CA GLN A 44 -12.85 -13.38 0.83
C GLN A 44 -11.78 -14.44 0.46
N GLN A 45 -12.22 -15.63 0.04
CA GLN A 45 -11.32 -16.74 -0.31
C GLN A 45 -10.38 -16.44 -1.51
N TYR A 46 -10.74 -15.50 -2.38
CA TYR A 46 -9.95 -15.19 -3.58
C TYR A 46 -8.92 -14.09 -3.33
N VAL A 47 -9.05 -13.34 -2.23
CA VAL A 47 -8.25 -12.15 -1.97
C VAL A 47 -7.32 -12.28 -0.77
N HIS A 48 -7.45 -13.33 0.04
CA HIS A 48 -6.48 -13.59 1.12
C HIS A 48 -5.11 -14.04 0.61
N PHE A 49 -4.09 -13.77 1.42
CA PHE A 49 -2.77 -14.38 1.29
C PHE A 49 -2.82 -15.91 1.43
N PRO A 50 -1.83 -16.64 0.86
CA PRO A 50 -0.64 -16.19 0.11
C PRO A 50 -0.97 -15.59 -1.27
N ALA A 51 -0.01 -14.93 -1.94
CA ALA A 51 -0.24 -14.28 -3.24
C ALA A 51 -0.55 -15.25 -4.38
N ASP A 52 0.00 -16.46 -4.29
CA ASP A 52 -0.25 -17.56 -5.22
C ASP A 52 -0.89 -18.76 -4.49
N PRO A 53 -1.71 -19.57 -5.19
CA PRO A 53 -2.16 -19.36 -6.56
C PRO A 53 -3.24 -18.29 -6.68
N LYS A 54 -3.28 -17.59 -7.82
CA LYS A 54 -4.40 -16.74 -8.24
C LYS A 54 -5.55 -17.61 -8.75
N ILE A 55 -6.56 -17.82 -7.91
CA ILE A 55 -7.72 -18.67 -8.22
C ILE A 55 -8.80 -17.81 -8.90
N PRO A 56 -9.35 -18.24 -10.06
CA PRO A 56 -10.47 -17.55 -10.70
C PRO A 56 -11.65 -17.31 -9.73
N PRO A 57 -12.14 -16.07 -9.57
CA PRO A 57 -13.26 -15.77 -8.69
C PRO A 57 -14.57 -16.37 -9.22
N SER A 58 -15.50 -16.63 -8.30
CA SER A 58 -16.85 -17.10 -8.66
C SER A 58 -17.67 -16.01 -9.36
N PRO A 59 -18.71 -16.39 -10.12
CA PRO A 59 -19.66 -15.43 -10.67
C PRO A 59 -20.33 -14.55 -9.60
N ALA A 60 -20.57 -15.10 -8.41
CA ALA A 60 -21.11 -14.35 -7.27
C ALA A 60 -20.13 -13.26 -6.80
N CYS A 61 -18.84 -13.60 -6.63
CA CYS A 61 -17.81 -12.61 -6.32
C CYS A 61 -17.74 -11.52 -7.40
N CYS A 62 -17.72 -11.88 -8.69
CA CYS A 62 -17.67 -10.88 -9.75
C CYS A 62 -18.90 -9.98 -9.80
N SER A 63 -20.08 -10.50 -9.48
CA SER A 63 -21.31 -9.70 -9.41
C SER A 63 -21.22 -8.63 -8.30
N VAL A 64 -20.61 -8.97 -7.16
CA VAL A 64 -20.33 -8.01 -6.09
C VAL A 64 -19.27 -7.01 -6.55
N VAL A 65 -18.13 -7.47 -7.07
CA VAL A 65 -17.04 -6.60 -7.57
C VAL A 65 -17.54 -5.58 -8.59
N GLN A 66 -18.53 -5.91 -9.42
CA GLN A 66 -19.07 -5.00 -10.43
C GLN A 66 -19.95 -3.88 -9.86
N ARG A 67 -20.59 -4.07 -8.69
CA ARG A 67 -21.58 -3.12 -8.14
C ARG A 67 -21.10 -2.28 -6.97
N VAL A 68 -20.14 -2.78 -6.19
CA VAL A 68 -19.73 -2.14 -4.93
C VAL A 68 -19.11 -0.74 -5.13
N ASN A 69 -19.24 0.10 -4.12
CA ASN A 69 -18.62 1.42 -4.04
C ASN A 69 -17.13 1.30 -3.64
N ILE A 70 -16.27 1.06 -4.64
CA ILE A 70 -14.81 0.91 -4.45
C ILE A 70 -14.20 2.12 -3.70
N PRO A 71 -14.48 3.39 -4.05
CA PRO A 71 -13.94 4.53 -3.30
C PRO A 71 -14.29 4.50 -1.81
N CYS A 72 -15.54 4.17 -1.46
CA CYS A 72 -15.91 4.04 -0.05
C CYS A 72 -15.21 2.85 0.61
N LEU A 73 -15.22 1.66 -0.02
CA LEU A 73 -14.54 0.49 0.52
C LEU A 73 -13.06 0.77 0.78
N CYS A 74 -12.43 1.57 -0.09
CA CYS A 74 -11.06 2.01 0.10
C CYS A 74 -10.83 2.87 1.34
N SER A 75 -11.81 3.67 1.77
CA SER A 75 -11.74 4.39 3.05
C SER A 75 -11.87 3.47 4.28
N LYS A 76 -12.39 2.26 4.09
CA LYS A 76 -12.54 1.24 5.15
C LYS A 76 -11.33 0.30 5.24
N VAL A 77 -10.38 0.38 4.30
CA VAL A 77 -9.14 -0.39 4.34
C VAL A 77 -8.21 0.20 5.41
N THR A 78 -7.97 -0.58 6.45
CA THR A 78 -7.04 -0.25 7.55
C THR A 78 -5.77 -1.09 7.44
N PRO A 79 -4.66 -0.74 8.11
CA PRO A 79 -3.44 -1.56 8.13
C PRO A 79 -3.69 -3.02 8.54
N THR A 80 -4.65 -3.26 9.44
CA THR A 80 -5.07 -4.61 9.84
C THR A 80 -5.71 -5.38 8.68
N VAL A 81 -6.51 -4.71 7.85
CA VAL A 81 -7.12 -5.31 6.65
C VAL A 81 -6.03 -5.58 5.61
N GLU A 82 -5.12 -4.62 5.38
CA GLU A 82 -3.97 -4.75 4.45
C GLU A 82 -3.09 -5.97 4.80
N ALA A 83 -2.96 -6.33 6.08
CA ALA A 83 -2.23 -7.51 6.52
C ALA A 83 -2.94 -8.85 6.22
N LEU A 84 -4.26 -8.83 5.99
CA LEU A 84 -5.06 -10.02 5.74
C LEU A 84 -5.32 -10.26 4.24
N ILE A 85 -5.38 -9.20 3.43
CA ILE A 85 -5.74 -9.27 2.01
C ILE A 85 -4.53 -9.02 1.09
N CYS A 86 -4.38 -9.89 0.10
CA CYS A 86 -3.39 -9.78 -0.94
C CYS A 86 -3.83 -8.81 -2.04
N MET A 87 -3.19 -7.66 -2.12
CA MET A 87 -3.52 -6.64 -3.13
C MET A 87 -3.30 -7.14 -4.56
N ASP A 88 -2.30 -8.00 -4.78
CA ASP A 88 -2.09 -8.65 -6.08
C ASP A 88 -3.26 -9.54 -6.50
N LYS A 89 -3.89 -10.20 -5.53
CA LYS A 89 -5.11 -10.98 -5.76
C LYS A 89 -6.32 -10.08 -5.92
N VAL A 90 -6.42 -8.97 -5.19
CA VAL A 90 -7.47 -7.96 -5.40
C VAL A 90 -7.39 -7.40 -6.82
N VAL A 91 -6.20 -7.05 -7.30
CA VAL A 91 -5.96 -6.59 -8.68
C VAL A 91 -6.33 -7.67 -9.69
N TYR A 92 -5.92 -8.93 -9.43
CA TYR A 92 -6.29 -10.06 -10.28
C TYR A 92 -7.81 -10.27 -10.36
N VAL A 93 -8.51 -10.30 -9.21
CA VAL A 93 -9.97 -10.48 -9.13
C VAL A 93 -10.68 -9.32 -9.85
N ALA A 94 -10.27 -8.08 -9.60
CA ALA A 94 -10.83 -6.89 -10.24
C ALA A 94 -10.69 -6.95 -11.78
N SER A 95 -9.50 -7.30 -12.28
CA SER A 95 -9.23 -7.48 -13.70
C SER A 95 -10.04 -8.65 -14.31
N TYR A 96 -10.05 -9.80 -13.62
CA TYR A 96 -10.80 -10.98 -14.04
C TYR A 96 -12.30 -10.68 -14.17
N CYS A 97 -12.86 -9.97 -13.19
CA CYS A 97 -14.27 -9.55 -13.16
C CYS A 97 -14.59 -8.35 -14.06
N LYS A 98 -13.66 -7.92 -14.92
CA LYS A 98 -13.82 -6.84 -15.91
C LYS A 98 -14.03 -5.45 -15.31
N ARG A 99 -13.53 -5.21 -14.10
CA ARG A 99 -13.52 -3.91 -13.43
C ARG A 99 -12.13 -3.61 -12.86
N PRO A 100 -11.11 -3.38 -13.71
CA PRO A 100 -9.75 -3.15 -13.24
C PRO A 100 -9.67 -1.86 -12.42
N LEU A 101 -8.82 -1.87 -11.39
CA LEU A 101 -8.48 -0.67 -10.62
C LEU A 101 -7.66 0.28 -11.51
N GLN A 102 -7.86 1.59 -11.35
CA GLN A 102 -7.06 2.56 -12.09
C GLN A 102 -5.60 2.52 -11.60
N PRO A 103 -4.60 2.50 -12.51
CA PRO A 103 -3.20 2.61 -12.10
C PRO A 103 -2.97 3.85 -11.24
N GLY A 104 -2.23 3.70 -10.14
CA GLY A 104 -1.94 4.81 -9.21
C GLY A 104 -3.06 5.14 -8.20
N SER A 105 -4.17 4.39 -8.19
CA SER A 105 -5.19 4.52 -7.14
C SER A 105 -4.62 4.17 -5.76
N THR A 106 -5.04 4.88 -4.71
CA THR A 106 -4.72 4.53 -3.31
C THR A 106 -5.97 3.97 -2.63
N CYS A 107 -5.81 2.93 -1.82
CA CYS A 107 -6.89 2.27 -1.11
C CYS A 107 -6.39 1.94 0.30
N GLY A 108 -6.88 2.65 1.31
CA GLY A 108 -6.27 2.68 2.64
C GLY A 108 -5.01 3.54 2.69
N THR A 109 -4.03 3.13 3.51
CA THR A 109 -2.72 3.81 3.63
C THR A 109 -1.73 3.38 2.54
N MET A 110 -2.06 2.36 1.75
CA MET A 110 -1.23 1.91 0.64
C MET A 110 -1.58 2.54 -0.71
N PHE A 111 -0.53 2.94 -1.43
CA PHE A 111 -0.54 3.12 -2.88
C PHE A 111 -0.70 1.76 -3.55
N ALA A 112 -1.56 1.64 -4.58
CA ALA A 112 -1.64 0.43 -5.41
C ALA A 112 -0.37 0.29 -6.28
N ILE A 113 0.69 -0.15 -5.64
CA ILE A 113 1.89 -0.74 -6.22
C ILE A 113 2.10 -2.02 -5.42
N GLY A 114 1.82 -3.16 -6.05
CA GLY A 114 1.69 -4.48 -5.41
C GLY A 114 2.70 -4.73 -4.29
N SER A 115 2.19 -4.83 -3.07
CA SER A 115 2.96 -5.14 -1.86
C SER A 115 2.44 -6.47 -1.29
N HIS A 116 3.32 -7.48 -1.36
CA HIS A 116 3.14 -8.82 -0.82
C HIS A 116 3.14 -8.79 0.73
N ALA A 117 2.31 -9.59 1.41
CA ALA A 117 2.24 -9.62 2.88
C ALA A 117 3.47 -10.21 3.56
N ASP A 118 3.62 -9.77 4.80
CA ASP A 118 4.54 -10.19 5.85
C ASP A 118 4.83 -11.71 5.97
N GLY A 119 3.92 -12.62 5.61
CA GLY A 119 4.20 -14.07 5.66
C GLY A 119 5.22 -14.55 4.61
N ASP A 120 5.38 -13.82 3.51
CA ASP A 120 6.43 -14.03 2.51
C ASP A 120 7.73 -13.32 2.94
N CYS A 121 7.61 -12.23 3.69
CA CYS A 121 8.73 -11.38 4.07
C CYS A 121 9.70 -12.04 5.04
N GLU A 122 9.19 -12.81 6.00
CA GLU A 122 10.03 -13.56 6.93
C GLU A 122 10.76 -14.70 6.20
N ASN A 123 10.09 -15.36 5.25
CA ASN A 123 10.69 -16.41 4.43
C ASN A 123 11.72 -15.85 3.43
N ASP A 124 11.40 -14.71 2.80
CA ASP A 124 12.33 -13.93 1.99
C ASP A 124 13.54 -13.51 2.81
N LEU A 125 13.33 -13.02 4.03
CA LEU A 125 14.42 -12.63 4.93
C LEU A 125 15.30 -13.82 5.26
N GLN A 126 14.73 -14.98 5.61
CA GLN A 126 15.50 -16.19 5.87
C GLN A 126 16.28 -16.67 4.64
N SER A 127 15.66 -16.64 3.47
CA SER A 127 16.30 -17.01 2.20
C SER A 127 17.44 -16.04 1.85
N LEU A 128 17.24 -14.74 2.07
CA LEU A 128 18.25 -13.71 1.86
C LEU A 128 19.43 -13.86 2.84
N ILE A 129 19.14 -14.18 4.11
CA ILE A 129 20.17 -14.48 5.10
C ILE A 129 20.95 -15.74 4.71
N SER A 130 20.26 -16.77 4.20
CA SER A 130 20.90 -18.03 3.81
C SER A 130 21.81 -17.83 2.60
N ASP A 131 21.30 -17.23 1.53
CA ASP A 131 21.97 -17.21 0.24
C ASP A 131 22.78 -15.94 -0.03
N CYS A 132 22.41 -14.80 0.57
CA CYS A 132 23.01 -13.51 0.25
C CYS A 132 23.89 -12.89 1.35
N LYS A 133 23.81 -13.36 2.60
CA LYS A 133 24.48 -12.74 3.77
C LYS A 133 25.95 -12.41 3.54
N THR A 134 26.73 -13.33 2.98
CA THR A 134 28.18 -13.13 2.81
C THR A 134 28.53 -11.99 1.84
N TYR A 135 27.65 -11.71 0.87
CA TYR A 135 27.87 -10.69 -0.16
C TYR A 135 27.51 -9.28 0.29
N VAL A 136 26.74 -9.14 1.38
CA VAL A 136 26.19 -7.85 1.83
C VAL A 136 26.73 -7.40 3.18
N MET A 137 27.53 -8.20 3.88
CA MET A 137 28.12 -7.81 5.16
C MET A 137 29.35 -6.88 4.99
N PHE A 138 29.60 -6.07 6.02
CA PHE A 138 30.85 -5.31 6.14
C PHE A 138 32.08 -6.25 6.20
N PRO A 139 33.28 -5.78 5.79
CA PRO A 139 33.63 -4.42 5.32
C PRO A 139 33.08 -4.08 3.93
N ALA A 140 32.99 -2.79 3.56
CA ALA A 140 32.43 -2.35 2.28
C ALA A 140 33.21 -2.85 1.05
N ASN A 141 34.50 -3.11 1.21
CA ASN A 141 35.37 -3.67 0.19
C ASN A 141 36.02 -4.98 0.68
N PRO A 142 36.26 -5.95 -0.22
CA PRO A 142 35.91 -5.93 -1.64
C PRO A 142 34.41 -6.17 -1.87
N LYS A 143 33.90 -5.64 -2.99
CA LYS A 143 32.58 -6.00 -3.55
C LYS A 143 32.75 -7.28 -4.37
N VAL A 144 32.13 -8.37 -3.90
CA VAL A 144 32.23 -9.69 -4.54
C VAL A 144 30.92 -9.95 -5.29
N PRO A 145 30.95 -10.40 -6.56
CA PRO A 145 29.75 -10.75 -7.30
C PRO A 145 28.91 -11.81 -6.55
N PRO A 146 27.58 -11.68 -6.54
CA PRO A 146 26.69 -12.64 -5.89
C PRO A 146 26.63 -13.98 -6.63
N SER A 147 26.22 -15.03 -5.92
CA SER A 147 25.89 -16.33 -6.53
C SER A 147 24.55 -16.29 -7.28
N ASP A 148 24.35 -17.27 -8.16
CA ASP A 148 23.06 -17.46 -8.84
C ASP A 148 21.92 -17.73 -7.85
N ALA A 149 22.21 -18.44 -6.75
CA ALA A 149 21.25 -18.68 -5.67
C ALA A 149 20.82 -17.35 -5.02
N CYS A 150 21.79 -16.51 -4.63
CA CYS A 150 21.49 -15.20 -4.07
C CYS A 150 20.68 -14.34 -5.06
N CYS A 151 21.06 -14.31 -6.33
CA CYS A 151 20.29 -13.58 -7.34
C CYS A 151 18.89 -14.17 -7.58
N GLY A 152 18.72 -15.48 -7.43
CA GLY A 152 17.41 -16.14 -7.47
C GLY A 152 16.47 -15.62 -6.40
N VAL A 153 16.97 -15.45 -5.17
CA VAL A 153 16.23 -14.86 -4.05
C VAL A 153 15.96 -13.38 -4.32
N ILE A 154 16.97 -12.60 -4.68
CA ILE A 154 16.84 -11.16 -4.91
C ILE A 154 15.83 -10.82 -6.00
N LYS A 155 15.67 -11.64 -7.03
CA LYS A 155 14.69 -11.39 -8.09
C LYS A 155 13.23 -11.58 -7.63
N LYS A 156 13.01 -12.35 -6.57
CA LYS A 156 11.68 -12.68 -6.05
C LYS A 156 11.32 -11.92 -4.78
N ALA A 157 12.33 -11.51 -4.01
CA ALA A 157 12.14 -10.94 -2.68
C ALA A 157 11.27 -9.67 -2.67
N ASN A 158 10.46 -9.54 -1.64
CA ASN A 158 9.74 -8.30 -1.33
C ASN A 158 10.70 -7.28 -0.66
N VAL A 159 11.41 -6.53 -1.50
CA VAL A 159 12.32 -5.45 -1.06
C VAL A 159 11.63 -4.45 -0.14
N SER A 160 10.41 -4.03 -0.48
CA SER A 160 9.70 -3.02 0.32
C SER A 160 9.45 -3.51 1.74
N CYS A 161 9.04 -4.78 1.88
CA CYS A 161 8.88 -5.36 3.21
C CYS A 161 10.22 -5.52 3.94
N LEU A 162 11.23 -6.10 3.29
CA LEU A 162 12.56 -6.28 3.90
C LEU A 162 13.13 -4.96 4.41
N CYS A 163 12.99 -3.89 3.63
CA CYS A 163 13.42 -2.55 3.97
C CYS A 163 12.70 -1.94 5.18
N SER A 164 11.45 -2.33 5.45
CA SER A 164 10.72 -1.93 6.66
C SER A 164 11.25 -2.61 7.93
N LYS A 165 11.87 -3.79 7.78
CA LYS A 165 12.50 -4.54 8.89
C LYS A 165 13.96 -4.14 9.12
N VAL A 166 14.56 -3.33 8.25
CA VAL A 166 15.93 -2.83 8.43
C VAL A 166 15.96 -1.83 9.58
N THR A 167 16.65 -2.22 10.65
CA THR A 167 16.89 -1.37 11.82
C THR A 167 18.31 -0.79 11.79
N LYS A 168 18.57 0.22 12.63
CA LYS A 168 19.93 0.74 12.83
C LYS A 168 20.93 -0.33 13.26
N GLU A 169 20.51 -1.35 14.00
CA GLU A 169 21.38 -2.46 14.38
C GLU A 169 21.71 -3.35 13.17
N THR A 170 20.74 -3.58 12.28
CA THR A 170 20.95 -4.28 11.00
C THR A 170 21.93 -3.50 10.13
N GLU A 171 21.81 -2.18 10.05
CA GLU A 171 22.70 -1.30 9.27
C GLU A 171 24.15 -1.27 9.79
N LYS A 172 24.41 -1.69 11.04
CA LYS A 172 25.78 -1.83 11.56
C LYS A 172 26.49 -3.07 11.05
N VAL A 173 25.73 -4.11 10.66
CA VAL A 173 26.29 -5.40 10.23
C VAL A 173 26.14 -5.64 8.73
N VAL A 174 25.11 -5.05 8.12
CA VAL A 174 24.85 -5.09 6.68
C VAL A 174 25.36 -3.81 6.02
N CYS A 175 26.24 -3.96 5.04
CA CYS A 175 26.75 -2.87 4.23
C CYS A 175 25.77 -2.54 3.09
N MET A 176 25.04 -1.44 3.24
CA MET A 176 24.02 -1.03 2.26
C MET A 176 24.61 -0.74 0.88
N GLU A 177 25.84 -0.26 0.77
CA GLU A 177 26.52 -0.12 -0.52
C GLU A 177 26.74 -1.45 -1.24
N LYS A 178 26.97 -2.53 -0.49
CA LYS A 178 27.04 -3.88 -1.06
C LYS A 178 25.66 -4.41 -1.42
N VAL A 179 24.62 -4.11 -0.64
CA VAL A 179 23.23 -4.44 -1.00
C VAL A 179 22.86 -3.82 -2.35
N VAL A 180 23.19 -2.53 -2.56
CA VAL A 180 22.99 -1.85 -3.85
C VAL A 180 23.79 -2.54 -4.97
N TYR A 181 25.08 -2.78 -4.75
CA TYR A 181 25.93 -3.47 -5.74
C TYR A 181 25.40 -4.84 -6.13
N VAL A 182 25.02 -5.67 -5.15
CA VAL A 182 24.49 -7.01 -5.36
C VAL A 182 23.17 -6.94 -6.15
N ALA A 183 22.28 -6.01 -5.83
CA ALA A 183 21.02 -5.81 -6.54
C ALA A 183 21.24 -5.43 -8.02
N GLU A 184 22.21 -4.55 -8.30
CA GLU A 184 22.64 -4.21 -9.67
C GLU A 184 23.20 -5.43 -10.41
N GLN A 185 24.07 -6.21 -9.78
CA GLN A 185 24.63 -7.43 -10.39
C GLN A 185 23.53 -8.45 -10.72
N CYS A 186 22.53 -8.58 -9.85
CA CYS A 186 21.37 -9.45 -10.05
C CYS A 186 20.31 -8.91 -11.02
N LYS A 187 20.57 -7.75 -11.68
CA LYS A 187 19.68 -7.10 -12.66
C LYS A 187 18.37 -6.59 -12.06
N ARG A 188 18.40 -6.17 -10.79
CA ARG A 188 17.28 -5.52 -10.10
C ARG A 188 17.79 -4.30 -9.31
N PRO A 189 18.26 -3.23 -9.99
CA PRO A 189 18.80 -2.06 -9.31
C PRO A 189 17.71 -1.33 -8.52
N PHE A 190 18.10 -0.66 -7.43
CA PHE A 190 17.22 0.27 -6.74
C PHE A 190 17.16 1.60 -7.50
N GLU A 191 16.01 2.27 -7.42
CA GLU A 191 15.88 3.63 -7.93
C GLU A 191 16.68 4.62 -7.06
N HIS A 192 17.16 5.71 -7.68
CA HIS A 192 17.82 6.77 -6.94
C HIS A 192 16.87 7.38 -5.92
N GLY A 193 17.37 7.60 -4.70
CA GLY A 193 16.57 8.12 -3.61
C GLY A 193 15.64 7.10 -2.95
N PHE A 194 15.63 5.84 -3.40
CA PHE A 194 14.92 4.76 -2.71
C PHE A 194 15.40 4.65 -1.26
N GLN A 195 14.44 4.55 -0.32
CA GLN A 195 14.72 4.49 1.11
C GLN A 195 14.55 3.06 1.63
N CYS A 196 15.54 2.60 2.39
CA CYS A 196 15.54 1.27 3.01
C CYS A 196 16.08 1.38 4.44
N GLY A 197 15.20 1.28 5.44
CA GLY A 197 15.53 1.69 6.81
C GLY A 197 15.87 3.17 6.88
N SER A 198 17.04 3.50 7.43
CA SER A 198 17.58 4.86 7.47
C SER A 198 18.50 5.17 6.27
N TYR A 199 18.88 4.17 5.50
CA TYR A 199 19.68 4.33 4.28
C TYR A 199 18.85 4.86 3.12
N LYS A 200 19.44 5.77 2.34
CA LYS A 200 18.88 6.29 1.09
C LYS A 200 19.87 6.05 -0.04
N VAL A 201 19.41 5.43 -1.13
CA VAL A 201 20.24 5.15 -2.30
C VAL A 201 20.76 6.46 -2.90
N PRO A 202 22.10 6.65 -3.01
CA PRO A 202 22.67 7.87 -3.55
C PRO A 202 22.23 8.15 -4.99
N ALA A 203 22.09 9.43 -5.33
CA ALA A 203 22.14 9.86 -6.72
C ALA A 203 23.63 9.85 -7.09
N ASN A 204 24.01 8.98 -8.02
CA ASN A 204 25.38 8.93 -8.54
C ASN A 204 25.55 9.92 -9.70
#